data_AF-A0A9P8HQF0-F1
#
_entry.id   AF-A0A9P8HQF0-F1
#
_cell.length_a   1.000
_cell.length_b   1.000
_cell.length_c   1.000
_cell.angle_alpha   90.00
_cell.angle_beta   90.00
_cell.angle_gamma   90.00
#
_symmetry.space_group_name_H-M   'P 1'
#
loop_
_entity.id
_entity.type
_entity.pdbx_description
1 polymer ?
#
loop_
_entity_poly.entity_id
_entity_poly.type
_entity_poly.pdbx_seq_one_letter_code
_entity_poly.pdbx_strand_id
1 'polypeptide(L)'
;MAKVASWADSIRYTKWGRFTSTFHFIDAHDSPPESCNVDFERDCKGTGCVITALANYTEQSLDPSLPPWQRAQAAKFVIHFVGDLHQPLHNEDVARGGNGIHVKWNGRDFNLHHVWDSSIAEKWLGRGKPYPLAEKWSRDLTDKINGGIYSKEKDAWLADLDFSDPIETAMAWSRECNKLVCEYVFPEGPKAIVGQELSGEYYEKAAPMLEKQVARAGYRMAAWLDLIVDEFQKRDASYTGKRPAEDYEEPVDELAEEMEDYIGEL
;
A
#
# COMPACT_ATOMS: atom_id res chain seq x y z
N MET A 1 -5.98 -13.42 0.23
CA MET A 1 -5.29 -12.14 0.04
C MET A 1 -4.20 -11.90 1.07
N ALA A 2 -4.46 -11.98 2.37
CA ALA A 2 -3.44 -11.70 3.42
C ALA A 2 -2.09 -12.42 3.23
N LYS A 3 -2.09 -13.71 2.85
CA LYS A 3 -0.85 -14.49 2.63
C LYS A 3 0.05 -13.99 1.49
N VAL A 4 -0.47 -13.18 0.58
CA VAL A 4 0.28 -12.62 -0.55
C VAL A 4 0.44 -11.11 -0.46
N ALA A 5 -0.12 -10.48 0.57
CA ALA A 5 -0.13 -9.03 0.70
C ALA A 5 1.28 -8.45 0.91
N SER A 6 2.23 -9.21 1.46
CA SER A 6 3.64 -8.79 1.62
C SER A 6 4.57 -9.31 0.50
N TRP A 7 4.03 -10.01 -0.51
CA TRP A 7 4.87 -10.64 -1.54
C TRP A 7 5.68 -9.63 -2.37
N ALA A 8 5.09 -8.49 -2.73
CA ALA A 8 5.77 -7.46 -3.52
C ALA A 8 6.99 -6.87 -2.78
N ASP A 9 6.86 -6.73 -1.46
CA ASP A 9 7.94 -6.30 -0.56
C ASP A 9 9.14 -7.25 -0.55
N SER A 10 8.89 -8.56 -0.62
CA SER A 10 9.96 -9.55 -0.73
C SER A 10 10.60 -9.52 -2.12
N ILE A 11 9.77 -9.44 -3.16
CA ILE A 11 10.22 -9.52 -4.57
C ILE A 11 11.13 -8.36 -4.96
N ARG A 12 10.91 -7.13 -4.46
CA ARG A 12 11.75 -5.97 -4.80
C ARG A 12 13.22 -6.12 -4.40
N TYR A 13 13.55 -7.08 -3.52
CA TYR A 13 14.93 -7.38 -3.12
C TYR A 13 15.61 -8.46 -3.99
N THR A 14 14.84 -9.18 -4.80
CA THR A 14 15.37 -10.20 -5.73
C THR A 14 16.03 -9.55 -6.95
N LYS A 15 16.86 -10.32 -7.67
CA LYS A 15 17.47 -9.84 -8.94
C LYS A 15 16.40 -9.54 -9.99
N TRP A 16 15.37 -10.39 -10.07
CA TRP A 16 14.26 -10.24 -11.02
C TRP A 16 13.38 -9.05 -10.67
N GLY A 17 12.98 -8.91 -9.40
CA GLY A 17 12.02 -7.90 -8.96
C GLY A 17 12.60 -6.52 -8.63
N ARG A 18 13.92 -6.32 -8.66
CA ARG A 18 14.55 -5.04 -8.29
C ARG A 18 14.00 -3.82 -9.04
N PHE A 19 13.52 -3.99 -10.27
CA PHE A 19 12.92 -2.89 -11.02
C PHE A 19 11.61 -2.37 -10.38
N THR A 20 10.94 -3.18 -9.55
CA THR A 20 9.70 -2.80 -8.88
C THR A 20 9.93 -1.96 -7.63
N SER A 21 11.19 -1.71 -7.21
CA SER A 21 11.45 -0.99 -5.96
C SER A 21 10.80 0.39 -5.90
N THR A 22 10.71 1.11 -7.03
CA THR A 22 10.06 2.44 -7.08
C THR A 22 8.54 2.37 -7.18
N PHE A 23 7.95 1.19 -7.36
CA PHE A 23 6.50 1.02 -7.50
C PHE A 23 5.76 1.07 -6.16
N HIS A 24 6.47 1.15 -5.05
CA HIS A 24 5.88 1.16 -3.71
C HIS A 24 5.54 2.57 -3.21
N PHE A 25 5.98 3.62 -3.91
CA PHE A 25 5.81 4.99 -3.44
C PHE A 25 5.70 5.99 -4.60
N ILE A 26 5.29 7.21 -4.26
CA ILE A 26 5.43 8.41 -5.07
C ILE A 26 6.10 9.48 -4.21
N ASP A 27 7.20 10.04 -4.70
CA ASP A 27 8.01 10.99 -3.94
C ASP A 27 7.46 12.40 -4.14
N ALA A 28 6.51 12.80 -3.30
CA ALA A 28 5.91 14.14 -3.38
C ALA A 28 6.94 15.22 -3.06
N HIS A 29 7.27 16.08 -4.05
CA HIS A 29 8.18 17.21 -3.86
C HIS A 29 7.43 18.47 -3.40
N ASP A 30 6.79 18.38 -2.25
CA ASP A 30 6.05 19.46 -1.59
C ASP A 30 6.87 20.09 -0.45
N SER A 31 6.23 20.69 0.57
CA SER A 31 6.92 21.42 1.65
C SER A 31 6.15 21.33 2.96
N PRO A 32 6.17 20.17 3.64
CA PRO A 32 5.49 20.00 4.92
C PRO A 32 6.17 20.83 6.05
N PRO A 33 5.40 21.45 6.95
CA PRO A 33 3.93 21.39 7.06
C PRO A 33 3.19 22.43 6.24
N GLU A 34 3.87 23.36 5.56
CA GLU A 34 3.23 24.50 4.90
C GLU A 34 2.34 24.09 3.73
N SER A 35 2.75 23.07 2.97
CA SER A 35 2.00 22.55 1.83
C SER A 35 2.27 21.06 1.66
N CYS A 36 1.20 20.26 1.68
CA CYS A 36 1.23 18.85 1.31
C CYS A 36 0.36 18.66 0.06
N ASN A 37 0.98 18.25 -1.03
CA ASN A 37 0.29 17.91 -2.26
C ASN A 37 1.09 16.93 -3.12
N VAL A 38 0.38 16.13 -3.91
CA VAL A 38 0.98 15.25 -4.91
C VAL A 38 0.60 15.72 -6.31
N ASP A 39 1.61 15.86 -7.16
CA ASP A 39 1.50 16.18 -8.58
C ASP A 39 2.16 15.08 -9.41
N PHE A 40 1.38 14.47 -10.31
CA PHE A 40 1.82 13.26 -11.01
C PHE A 40 3.08 13.48 -11.85
N GLU A 41 3.12 14.56 -12.62
CA GLU A 41 4.23 14.87 -13.54
C GLU A 41 5.49 15.31 -12.78
N ARG A 42 5.33 16.01 -11.65
CA ARG A 42 6.43 16.41 -10.77
C ARG A 42 7.02 15.22 -10.01
N ASP A 43 6.18 14.32 -9.52
CA ASP A 43 6.54 13.38 -8.45
C ASP A 43 6.72 11.94 -8.93
N CYS A 44 6.08 11.54 -10.03
CA CYS A 44 6.26 10.21 -10.58
C CYS A 44 7.55 10.14 -11.42
N LYS A 45 8.50 9.31 -10.98
CA LYS A 45 9.78 9.12 -11.69
C LYS A 45 9.57 8.44 -13.04
N GLY A 46 10.47 8.70 -13.99
CA GLY A 46 10.48 7.99 -15.28
C GLY A 46 10.69 6.47 -15.17
N THR A 47 11.16 5.97 -14.02
CA THR A 47 11.22 4.52 -13.72
C THR A 47 9.90 3.95 -13.23
N GLY A 48 8.86 4.79 -13.08
CA GLY A 48 7.57 4.45 -12.49
C GLY A 48 7.49 4.76 -10.99
N CYS A 49 6.25 4.95 -10.54
CA CYS A 49 5.83 5.15 -9.16
C CYS A 49 4.60 4.27 -8.85
N VAL A 50 4.14 4.26 -7.60
CA VAL A 50 2.95 3.49 -7.17
C VAL A 50 1.69 3.78 -7.98
N ILE A 51 1.50 5.01 -8.46
CA ILE A 51 0.37 5.42 -9.31
C ILE A 51 0.40 4.68 -10.64
N THR A 52 1.51 4.77 -11.36
CA THR A 52 1.69 4.06 -12.64
C THR A 52 1.68 2.55 -12.49
N ALA A 53 2.20 2.04 -11.37
CA ALA A 53 2.25 0.61 -11.10
C ALA A 53 0.85 0.05 -10.84
N LEU A 54 0.04 0.72 -10.00
CA LEU A 54 -1.34 0.32 -9.76
C LEU A 54 -2.15 0.30 -11.06
N ALA A 55 -2.04 1.33 -11.91
CA ALA A 55 -2.70 1.35 -13.21
C ALA A 55 -2.24 0.21 -14.13
N ASN A 56 -0.94 0.01 -14.26
CA ASN A 56 -0.36 -1.04 -15.12
C ASN A 56 -0.76 -2.45 -14.67
N TYR A 57 -0.64 -2.77 -13.38
CA TYR A 57 -0.99 -4.10 -12.88
C TYR A 57 -2.51 -4.31 -12.76
N THR A 58 -3.31 -3.23 -12.68
CA THR A 58 -4.76 -3.32 -12.91
C THR A 58 -5.04 -3.79 -14.33
N GLU A 59 -4.45 -3.16 -15.35
CA GLU A 59 -4.67 -3.53 -16.75
C GLU A 59 -4.19 -4.97 -17.05
N GLN A 60 -3.03 -5.37 -16.52
CA GLN A 60 -2.56 -6.76 -16.65
C GLN A 60 -3.53 -7.77 -16.01
N SER A 61 -4.14 -7.42 -14.87
CA SER A 61 -5.15 -8.28 -14.23
C SER A 61 -6.40 -8.47 -15.11
N LEU A 62 -6.66 -7.54 -16.03
CA LEU A 62 -7.80 -7.53 -16.93
C LEU A 62 -7.54 -8.24 -18.28
N ASP A 63 -6.29 -8.63 -18.57
CA ASP A 63 -5.91 -9.13 -19.89
C ASP A 63 -6.09 -10.67 -20.02
N PRO A 64 -7.11 -11.16 -20.77
CA PRO A 64 -7.34 -12.58 -20.97
C PRO A 64 -6.24 -13.28 -21.81
N SER A 65 -5.40 -12.52 -22.50
CA SER A 65 -4.28 -13.06 -23.28
C SER A 65 -3.07 -13.46 -22.42
N LEU A 66 -2.95 -12.90 -21.21
CA LEU A 66 -1.87 -13.24 -20.28
C LEU A 66 -2.10 -14.62 -19.63
N PRO A 67 -1.04 -15.39 -19.35
CA PRO A 67 -1.14 -16.60 -18.55
C PRO A 67 -1.76 -16.33 -17.16
N PRO A 68 -2.51 -17.29 -16.58
CA PRO A 68 -3.12 -17.12 -15.26
C PRO A 68 -2.14 -16.70 -14.16
N TRP A 69 -0.89 -17.19 -14.18
CA TRP A 69 0.12 -16.82 -13.19
C TRP A 69 0.56 -15.35 -13.30
N GLN A 70 0.63 -14.77 -14.50
CA GLN A 70 0.94 -13.34 -14.68
C GLN A 70 -0.19 -12.47 -14.16
N ARG A 71 -1.44 -12.85 -14.42
CA ARG A 71 -2.60 -12.17 -13.81
C ARG A 71 -2.60 -12.31 -12.29
N ALA A 72 -2.21 -13.47 -11.77
CA ALA A 72 -2.08 -13.66 -10.32
C ALA A 72 -0.98 -12.76 -9.73
N GLN A 73 0.18 -12.64 -10.37
CA GLN A 73 1.23 -11.71 -9.96
C GLN A 73 0.74 -10.24 -10.01
N ALA A 74 0.04 -9.85 -11.07
CA ALA A 74 -0.54 -8.54 -11.20
C ALA A 74 -1.53 -8.24 -10.05
N ALA A 75 -2.40 -9.18 -9.70
CA ALA A 75 -3.30 -9.05 -8.56
C ALA A 75 -2.56 -8.94 -7.21
N LYS A 76 -1.45 -9.67 -7.02
CA LYS A 76 -0.60 -9.54 -5.81
C LYS A 76 -0.03 -8.11 -5.70
N PHE A 77 0.44 -7.54 -6.80
CA PHE A 77 0.91 -6.15 -6.84
C PHE A 77 -0.21 -5.15 -6.55
N VAL A 78 -1.39 -5.31 -7.16
CA VAL A 78 -2.55 -4.44 -6.88
C VAL A 78 -2.91 -4.46 -5.39
N ILE A 79 -2.97 -5.64 -4.77
CA ILE A 79 -3.24 -5.78 -3.33
C ILE A 79 -2.21 -5.00 -2.50
N HIS A 80 -0.92 -5.12 -2.82
CA HIS A 80 0.13 -4.45 -2.08
C HIS A 80 0.10 -2.93 -2.27
N PHE A 81 0.04 -2.47 -3.51
CA PHE A 81 0.13 -1.04 -3.85
C PHE A 81 -1.05 -0.22 -3.35
N VAL A 82 -2.25 -0.81 -3.28
CA VAL A 82 -3.38 -0.12 -2.63
C VAL A 82 -3.08 0.09 -1.13
N GLY A 83 -2.41 -0.86 -0.47
CA GLY A 83 -1.95 -0.70 0.92
C GLY A 83 -0.92 0.42 1.06
N ASP A 84 0.16 0.36 0.27
CA ASP A 84 1.25 1.35 0.28
C ASP A 84 0.74 2.77 0.05
N LEU A 85 -0.19 2.96 -0.89
CA LEU A 85 -0.75 4.27 -1.20
C LEU A 85 -1.46 4.95 -0.02
N HIS A 86 -1.87 4.16 0.98
CA HIS A 86 -2.54 4.67 2.19
C HIS A 86 -1.59 4.87 3.37
N GLN A 87 -0.28 4.64 3.20
CA GLN A 87 0.77 5.01 4.14
C GLN A 87 1.28 6.42 3.79
N PRO A 88 1.12 7.44 4.66
CA PRO A 88 1.47 8.83 4.34
C PRO A 88 2.89 9.04 3.80
N LEU A 89 3.88 8.35 4.38
CA LEU A 89 5.29 8.45 4.00
C LEU A 89 5.66 7.68 2.72
N HIS A 90 4.75 6.87 2.15
CA HIS A 90 4.88 6.36 0.77
C HIS A 90 4.42 7.39 -0.28
N ASN A 91 3.91 8.54 0.16
CA ASN A 91 3.45 9.63 -0.68
C ASN A 91 4.23 10.93 -0.38
N GLU A 92 5.52 10.83 -0.05
CA GLU A 92 6.35 11.92 0.47
C GLU A 92 7.84 11.71 0.12
N ASP A 93 8.53 12.73 -0.41
CA ASP A 93 9.96 12.68 -0.74
C ASP A 93 10.87 12.95 0.46
N VAL A 94 10.46 13.78 1.42
CA VAL A 94 11.29 14.30 2.52
C VAL A 94 12.10 13.18 3.17
N ALA A 95 13.43 13.26 3.00
CA ALA A 95 14.38 12.28 3.50
C ALA A 95 14.06 10.83 3.07
N ARG A 96 13.64 10.63 1.82
CA ARG A 96 13.22 9.35 1.23
C ARG A 96 12.02 8.75 1.98
N GLY A 97 10.93 9.52 2.06
CA GLY A 97 9.75 9.15 2.84
C GLY A 97 10.07 8.95 4.33
N GLY A 98 10.97 9.75 4.91
CA GLY A 98 11.34 9.65 6.33
C GLY A 98 12.32 8.53 6.67
N ASN A 99 12.81 7.73 5.71
CA ASN A 99 13.85 6.73 5.97
C ASN A 99 15.16 7.36 6.48
N GLY A 100 15.46 8.60 6.07
CA GLY A 100 16.61 9.37 6.52
C GLY A 100 16.39 10.16 7.82
N ILE A 101 15.22 10.08 8.44
CA ILE A 101 14.92 10.75 9.71
C ILE A 101 15.08 9.75 10.83
N HIS A 102 16.13 9.91 11.62
CA HIS A 102 16.37 9.09 12.80
C HIS A 102 15.53 9.58 13.98
N VAL A 103 14.86 8.66 14.65
CA VAL A 103 13.94 8.92 15.77
C VAL A 103 14.14 7.86 16.86
N LYS A 104 13.47 8.02 17.99
CA LYS A 104 13.44 7.02 19.06
C LYS A 104 12.07 6.38 19.18
N TRP A 105 12.06 5.08 19.45
CA TRP A 105 10.86 4.32 19.79
C TRP A 105 11.14 3.44 21.01
N ASN A 106 10.49 3.73 22.13
CA ASN A 106 10.74 3.11 23.43
C ASN A 106 12.23 3.17 23.82
N GLY A 107 12.88 4.31 23.59
CA GLY A 107 14.28 4.59 23.92
C GLY A 107 15.32 4.02 22.94
N ARG A 108 14.90 3.28 21.90
CA ARG A 108 15.78 2.69 20.89
C ARG A 108 15.76 3.51 19.60
N ASP A 109 16.85 3.49 18.85
CA ASP A 109 16.95 4.24 17.60
C ASP A 109 16.24 3.49 16.46
N PHE A 110 15.42 4.22 15.72
CA PHE A 110 14.67 3.78 14.54
C PHE A 110 14.77 4.86 13.45
N ASN A 111 14.24 4.58 12.26
CA ASN A 111 13.90 5.63 11.30
C ASN A 111 12.39 5.89 11.31
N LEU A 112 11.97 7.09 10.91
CA LEU A 112 10.56 7.51 10.95
C LEU A 112 9.67 6.64 10.06
N HIS A 113 10.14 6.26 8.87
CA HIS A 113 9.37 5.41 7.95
C HIS A 113 8.98 4.08 8.59
N HIS A 114 9.94 3.39 9.21
CA HIS A 114 9.69 2.15 9.95
C HIS A 114 8.70 2.33 11.11
N VAL A 115 8.70 3.49 11.78
CA VAL A 115 7.73 3.77 12.84
C VAL A 115 6.30 3.75 12.29
N TRP A 116 6.10 4.31 11.09
CA TRP A 116 4.81 4.32 10.40
C TRP A 116 4.43 2.98 9.78
N ASP A 117 5.37 2.28 9.14
CA ASP A 117 5.12 0.96 8.53
C ASP A 117 4.76 -0.11 9.56
N SER A 118 5.40 -0.06 10.73
CA SER A 118 5.39 -1.19 11.65
C SER A 118 5.11 -0.77 13.09
N SER A 119 5.93 0.12 13.67
CA SER A 119 5.97 0.27 15.13
C SER A 119 4.66 0.79 15.74
N ILE A 120 3.97 1.72 15.07
CA ILE A 120 2.66 2.21 15.51
C ILE A 120 1.62 1.08 15.48
N ALA A 121 1.52 0.35 14.37
CA ALA A 121 0.56 -0.74 14.20
C ALA A 121 0.82 -1.89 15.18
N GLU A 122 2.07 -2.31 15.34
CA GLU A 122 2.46 -3.35 16.31
C GLU A 122 2.10 -2.95 17.74
N LYS A 123 2.33 -1.69 18.12
CA LYS A 123 1.94 -1.19 19.44
C LYS A 123 0.42 -1.11 19.60
N TRP A 124 -0.30 -0.71 18.55
CA TRP A 124 -1.76 -0.63 18.53
C TRP A 124 -2.42 -2.00 18.70
N LEU A 125 -1.87 -3.02 18.04
CA LEU A 125 -2.36 -4.40 18.09
C LEU A 125 -1.93 -5.16 19.34
N GLY A 126 -0.82 -4.77 19.95
CA GLY A 126 -0.24 -5.42 21.12
C GLY A 126 0.55 -6.68 20.77
N ARG A 127 0.77 -7.53 21.77
CA ARG A 127 1.63 -8.72 21.63
C ARG A 127 0.87 -9.92 21.06
N GLY A 128 1.45 -10.58 20.07
CA GLY A 128 0.90 -11.78 19.46
C GLY A 128 1.62 -12.15 18.17
N LYS A 129 1.20 -13.24 17.53
CA LYS A 129 1.71 -13.60 16.21
C LYS A 129 1.12 -12.66 15.15
N PRO A 130 1.89 -12.22 14.13
CA PRO A 130 1.41 -11.22 13.16
C PRO A 130 0.11 -11.61 12.45
N TYR A 131 0.03 -12.81 11.86
CA TYR A 131 -1.16 -13.23 11.09
C TYR A 131 -2.45 -13.28 11.92
N PRO A 132 -2.50 -13.96 13.10
CA PRO A 132 -3.69 -13.93 13.95
C PRO A 132 -4.10 -12.52 14.42
N LEU A 133 -3.12 -11.64 14.71
CA LEU A 133 -3.42 -10.26 15.08
C LEU A 133 -4.03 -9.48 13.91
N ALA A 134 -3.45 -9.59 12.72
CA ALA A 134 -3.95 -8.95 11.50
C ALA A 134 -5.34 -9.46 11.13
N GLU A 135 -5.60 -10.77 11.25
CA GLU A 135 -6.92 -11.35 11.00
C GLU A 135 -7.97 -10.80 11.97
N LYS A 136 -7.66 -10.77 13.26
CA LYS A 136 -8.55 -10.21 14.27
C LYS A 136 -8.83 -8.73 13.98
N TRP A 137 -7.78 -7.94 13.73
CA TRP A 137 -7.93 -6.51 13.46
C TRP A 137 -8.74 -6.24 12.20
N SER A 138 -8.55 -7.04 11.14
CA SER A 138 -9.35 -6.95 9.92
C SER A 138 -10.85 -7.16 10.17
N ARG A 139 -11.22 -8.09 11.07
CA ARG A 139 -12.62 -8.30 11.47
C ARG A 139 -13.15 -7.11 12.27
N ASP A 140 -12.37 -6.64 13.25
CA ASP A 140 -12.74 -5.46 14.05
C ASP A 140 -12.93 -4.21 13.17
N LEU A 141 -12.06 -4.01 12.16
CA LEU A 141 -12.18 -2.94 11.18
C LEU A 141 -13.42 -3.09 10.31
N THR A 142 -13.76 -4.31 9.89
CA THR A 142 -14.97 -4.59 9.12
C THR A 142 -16.23 -4.25 9.91
N ASP A 143 -16.26 -4.56 11.22
CA ASP A 143 -17.37 -4.16 12.10
C ASP A 143 -17.44 -2.63 12.25
N LYS A 144 -16.29 -1.97 12.42
CA LYS A 144 -16.20 -0.49 12.47
C LYS A 144 -16.68 0.17 11.17
N ILE A 145 -16.42 -0.43 10.02
CA ILE A 145 -16.88 0.01 8.70
C ILE A 145 -18.38 -0.21 8.57
N ASN A 146 -18.89 -1.41 8.83
CA ASN A 146 -20.28 -1.74 8.49
C ASN A 146 -21.32 -1.12 9.44
N GLY A 147 -21.01 -1.07 10.75
CA GLY A 147 -21.97 -0.59 11.76
C GLY A 147 -21.37 0.29 12.84
N GLY A 148 -20.05 0.48 12.86
CA GLY A 148 -19.35 1.25 13.88
C GLY A 148 -18.98 2.67 13.44
N ILE A 149 -17.83 3.13 13.93
CA ILE A 149 -17.38 4.52 13.84
C ILE A 149 -17.16 5.02 12.40
N TYR A 150 -16.87 4.13 11.44
CA TYR A 150 -16.62 4.49 10.04
C TYR A 150 -17.85 4.32 9.15
N SER A 151 -18.98 3.83 9.68
CA SER A 151 -20.19 3.55 8.91
C SER A 151 -20.75 4.75 8.14
N LYS A 152 -20.59 5.97 8.68
CA LYS A 152 -21.02 7.21 8.04
C LYS A 152 -20.01 7.77 7.04
N GLU A 153 -18.79 7.25 7.03
CA GLU A 153 -17.71 7.74 6.17
C GLU A 153 -17.41 6.83 4.99
N LYS A 154 -17.67 5.52 5.11
CA LYS A 154 -17.24 4.51 4.13
C LYS A 154 -17.66 4.82 2.70
N ASP A 155 -18.88 5.31 2.49
CA ASP A 155 -19.39 5.61 1.15
C ASP A 155 -18.64 6.80 0.53
N ALA A 156 -18.24 7.78 1.33
CA ALA A 156 -17.43 8.90 0.88
C ALA A 156 -15.98 8.50 0.54
N TRP A 157 -15.47 7.40 1.10
CA TRP A 157 -14.12 6.90 0.77
C TRP A 157 -14.01 6.43 -0.68
N LEU A 158 -15.14 6.12 -1.33
CA LEU A 158 -15.20 5.70 -2.73
C LEU A 158 -15.63 6.84 -3.68
N ALA A 159 -15.79 8.08 -3.18
CA ALA A 159 -16.33 9.18 -3.97
C ALA A 159 -15.48 9.51 -5.22
N ASP A 160 -14.16 9.38 -5.11
CA ASP A 160 -13.21 9.65 -6.19
C ASP A 160 -12.82 8.38 -6.99
N LEU A 161 -13.51 7.25 -6.77
CA LEU A 161 -13.22 6.02 -7.49
C LEU A 161 -13.80 6.11 -8.91
N ASP A 162 -12.91 6.12 -9.91
CA ASP A 162 -13.24 5.97 -11.33
C ASP A 162 -12.40 4.84 -11.93
N PHE A 163 -13.04 3.69 -12.16
CA PHE A 163 -12.35 2.52 -12.73
C PHE A 163 -11.88 2.73 -14.18
N SER A 164 -12.46 3.69 -14.89
CA SER A 164 -12.04 4.02 -16.25
C SER A 164 -10.75 4.87 -16.28
N ASP A 165 -10.39 5.48 -15.14
CA ASP A 165 -9.15 6.24 -14.95
C ASP A 165 -8.41 5.80 -13.67
N PRO A 166 -7.62 4.70 -13.76
CA PRO A 166 -6.84 4.20 -12.64
C PRO A 166 -5.79 5.20 -12.13
N ILE A 167 -5.28 6.08 -13.00
CA ILE A 167 -4.27 7.07 -12.63
C ILE A 167 -4.92 8.15 -11.76
N GLU A 168 -6.04 8.74 -12.19
CA GLU A 168 -6.71 9.76 -11.38
C GLU A 168 -7.28 9.20 -10.08
N THR A 169 -7.81 7.97 -10.09
CA THR A 169 -8.25 7.30 -8.85
C THR A 169 -7.08 7.15 -7.86
N ALA A 170 -5.94 6.65 -8.31
CA ALA A 170 -4.76 6.49 -7.47
C ALA A 170 -4.20 7.85 -7.02
N MET A 171 -4.21 8.87 -7.89
CA MET A 171 -3.79 10.22 -7.54
C MET A 171 -4.70 10.84 -6.48
N ALA A 172 -6.02 10.63 -6.54
CA ALA A 172 -6.95 11.09 -5.52
C ALA A 172 -6.64 10.46 -4.16
N TRP A 173 -6.42 9.15 -4.12
CA TRP A 173 -6.04 8.43 -2.89
C TRP A 173 -4.69 8.91 -2.34
N SER A 174 -3.70 9.11 -3.22
CA SER A 174 -2.38 9.62 -2.88
C SER A 174 -2.43 11.03 -2.29
N ARG A 175 -3.14 11.96 -2.95
CA ARG A 175 -3.32 13.34 -2.46
C ARG A 175 -4.07 13.37 -1.13
N GLU A 176 -5.05 12.50 -0.94
CA GLU A 176 -5.76 12.37 0.34
C GLU A 176 -4.81 11.89 1.45
N CYS A 177 -3.97 10.89 1.16
CA CYS A 177 -3.03 10.34 2.14
C CYS A 177 -1.87 11.30 2.46
N ASN A 178 -1.29 11.95 1.45
CA ASN A 178 -0.19 12.91 1.60
C ASN A 178 -0.59 14.11 2.48
N LYS A 179 -1.85 14.57 2.48
CA LYS A 179 -2.31 15.62 3.42
C LYS A 179 -2.06 15.26 4.89
N LEU A 180 -2.12 13.96 5.22
CA LEU A 180 -1.87 13.46 6.57
C LEU A 180 -0.40 13.62 6.98
N VAL A 181 0.51 13.83 6.03
CA VAL A 181 1.90 14.15 6.31
C VAL A 181 1.99 15.48 7.07
N CYS A 182 1.36 16.54 6.56
CA CYS A 182 1.35 17.84 7.22
C CYS A 182 0.62 17.80 8.58
N GLU A 183 -0.46 17.03 8.68
CA GLU A 183 -1.30 17.00 9.89
C GLU A 183 -0.75 16.11 11.02
N TYR A 184 -0.18 14.94 10.68
CA TYR A 184 0.18 13.91 11.65
C TYR A 184 1.65 13.52 11.63
N VAL A 185 2.31 13.56 10.47
CA VAL A 185 3.72 13.14 10.36
C VAL A 185 4.65 14.28 10.78
N PHE A 186 4.46 15.48 10.21
CA PHE A 186 5.30 16.65 10.36
C PHE A 186 4.52 17.91 10.79
N PRO A 187 3.65 17.89 11.81
CA PRO A 187 2.88 19.09 12.21
C PRO A 187 3.74 20.28 12.62
N GLU A 188 4.97 20.04 13.10
CA GLU A 188 5.98 21.05 13.44
C GLU A 188 7.14 21.09 12.44
N GLY A 189 7.00 20.36 11.33
CA GLY A 189 7.96 20.22 10.25
C GLY A 189 9.01 19.11 10.43
N PRO A 190 9.64 18.67 9.32
CA PRO A 190 10.55 17.52 9.31
C PRO A 190 11.79 17.66 10.19
N LYS A 191 12.26 18.89 10.42
CA LYS A 191 13.42 19.13 11.29
C LYS A 191 13.08 18.96 12.77
N ALA A 192 11.84 19.26 13.17
CA ALA A 192 11.43 19.19 14.56
C ALA A 192 11.43 17.74 15.07
N ILE A 193 11.03 16.79 14.23
CA ILE A 193 10.85 15.37 14.63
C ILE A 193 12.18 14.60 14.79
N VAL A 194 13.30 15.12 14.29
CA VAL A 194 14.60 14.42 14.33
C VAL A 194 15.03 14.15 15.78
N GLY A 195 15.30 12.87 16.08
CA GLY A 195 15.77 12.39 17.38
C GLY A 195 14.69 12.31 18.48
N GLN A 196 13.44 12.69 18.18
CA GLN A 196 12.35 12.64 19.16
C GLN A 196 11.95 11.21 19.52
N GLU A 197 11.42 11.03 20.74
CA GLU A 197 10.76 9.79 21.17
C GLU A 197 9.30 9.77 20.72
N LEU A 198 8.95 8.83 19.83
CA LEU A 198 7.65 8.80 19.17
C LEU A 198 6.66 7.82 19.79
N SER A 199 7.08 6.98 20.75
CA SER A 199 6.17 6.01 21.38
C SER A 199 5.20 6.65 22.40
N GLY A 200 5.35 7.94 22.71
CA GLY A 200 4.49 8.70 23.63
C GLY A 200 3.33 9.42 22.93
N GLU A 201 3.27 10.74 23.11
CA GLU A 201 2.21 11.60 22.59
C GLU A 201 2.05 11.52 21.06
N TYR A 202 3.16 11.36 20.33
CA TYR A 202 3.13 11.19 18.88
C TYR A 202 2.29 9.96 18.47
N TYR A 203 2.57 8.81 19.08
CA TYR A 203 1.81 7.58 18.88
C TYR A 203 0.32 7.76 19.20
N GLU A 204 -0.02 8.43 20.31
CA GLU A 204 -1.42 8.63 20.72
C GLU A 204 -2.23 9.43 19.68
N LYS A 205 -1.57 10.36 18.98
CA LYS A 205 -2.18 11.13 17.88
C LYS A 205 -2.20 10.34 16.57
N ALA A 206 -1.12 9.63 16.24
CA ALA A 206 -0.96 8.97 14.95
C ALA A 206 -1.75 7.64 14.84
N ALA A 207 -1.84 6.85 15.91
CA ALA A 207 -2.39 5.50 15.85
C ALA A 207 -3.88 5.42 15.42
N PRO A 208 -4.80 6.28 15.92
CA PRO A 208 -6.19 6.28 15.45
C PRO A 208 -6.32 6.65 13.97
N MET A 209 -5.45 7.54 13.48
CA MET A 209 -5.41 7.90 12.06
C MET A 209 -4.87 6.75 11.22
N LEU A 210 -3.78 6.09 11.66
CA LEU A 210 -3.24 4.90 11.00
C LEU A 210 -4.32 3.81 10.88
N GLU A 211 -5.07 3.54 11.95
CA GLU A 211 -6.17 2.57 11.92
C GLU A 211 -7.22 2.93 10.85
N LYS A 212 -7.58 4.21 10.77
CA LYS A 212 -8.51 4.70 9.74
C LYS A 212 -7.96 4.50 8.33
N GLN A 213 -6.68 4.73 8.11
CA GLN A 213 -6.04 4.51 6.82
C GLN A 213 -6.02 3.03 6.43
N VAL A 214 -5.73 2.11 7.37
CA VAL A 214 -5.80 0.67 7.12
C VAL A 214 -7.24 0.24 6.78
N ALA A 215 -8.24 0.75 7.51
CA ALA A 215 -9.65 0.49 7.21
C ALA A 215 -10.04 0.98 5.81
N ARG A 216 -9.63 2.20 5.47
CA ARG A 216 -9.89 2.84 4.18
C ARG A 216 -9.21 2.09 3.02
N ALA A 217 -7.95 1.70 3.19
CA ALA A 217 -7.19 0.91 2.21
C ALA A 217 -7.90 -0.43 1.93
N GLY A 218 -8.31 -1.15 2.98
CA GLY A 218 -9.05 -2.40 2.83
C GLY A 218 -10.39 -2.24 2.12
N TYR A 219 -11.14 -1.16 2.43
CA TYR A 219 -12.43 -0.88 1.80
C TYR A 219 -12.30 -0.52 0.31
N ARG A 220 -11.33 0.35 -0.03
CA ARG A 220 -11.01 0.71 -1.42
C ARG A 220 -10.46 -0.48 -2.21
N MET A 221 -9.62 -1.30 -1.59
CA MET A 221 -9.07 -2.51 -2.20
C MET A 221 -10.19 -3.49 -2.58
N ALA A 222 -11.16 -3.72 -1.70
CA ALA A 222 -12.31 -4.57 -2.00
C ALA A 222 -13.09 -4.02 -3.20
N ALA A 223 -13.45 -2.73 -3.20
CA ALA A 223 -14.18 -2.11 -4.30
C ALA A 223 -13.40 -2.18 -5.63
N TRP A 224 -12.08 -1.94 -5.61
CA TRP A 224 -11.24 -1.99 -6.80
C TRP A 224 -11.13 -3.42 -7.37
N LEU A 225 -10.97 -4.42 -6.50
CA LEU A 225 -10.89 -5.82 -6.91
C LEU A 225 -12.22 -6.34 -7.45
N ASP A 226 -13.36 -5.94 -6.88
CA ASP A 226 -14.69 -6.28 -7.41
C ASP A 226 -14.84 -5.77 -8.86
N LEU A 227 -14.42 -4.53 -9.13
CA LEU A 227 -14.44 -3.94 -10.46
C LEU A 227 -13.47 -4.64 -11.43
N ILE A 228 -12.29 -5.05 -10.96
CA ILE A 228 -11.36 -5.86 -11.75
C ILE A 228 -12.00 -7.18 -12.16
N VAL A 229 -12.65 -7.88 -11.24
CA VAL A 229 -13.30 -9.17 -11.53
C VAL A 229 -14.44 -8.98 -12.53
N ASP A 230 -15.31 -7.99 -12.32
CA ASP A 230 -16.44 -7.70 -13.20
C ASP A 230 -15.99 -7.34 -14.62
N GLU A 231 -14.94 -6.53 -14.75
CA GLU A 231 -14.41 -6.13 -16.05
C GLU A 231 -13.64 -7.28 -16.73
N PHE A 232 -12.85 -8.04 -15.98
CA PHE A 232 -12.17 -9.22 -16.51
C PHE A 232 -13.16 -10.22 -17.12
N GLN A 233 -14.28 -10.51 -16.42
CA GLN A 233 -15.31 -11.42 -16.95
C GLN A 233 -15.89 -10.95 -18.28
N LYS A 234 -16.11 -9.64 -18.46
CA LYS A 234 -16.59 -9.07 -19.73
C LYS A 234 -15.56 -9.18 -20.84
N ARG A 235 -14.29 -8.83 -20.55
CA ARG A 235 -13.18 -8.93 -21.51
C ARG A 235 -12.92 -10.38 -21.90
N ASP A 236 -12.94 -11.30 -20.94
CA ASP A 236 -12.73 -12.72 -21.17
C ASP A 236 -13.84 -13.36 -22.02
N ALA A 237 -15.11 -13.01 -21.75
CA ALA A 237 -16.25 -13.50 -22.52
C ALA A 237 -16.24 -13.03 -23.99
N SER A 238 -15.64 -11.87 -24.27
CA SER A 238 -15.50 -11.32 -25.62
C SER A 238 -14.17 -11.65 -26.29
N TYR A 239 -13.25 -12.30 -25.58
CA TYR A 239 -11.90 -12.60 -26.07
C TYR A 239 -11.91 -13.72 -27.12
N THR A 240 -11.48 -13.38 -28.33
CA THR A 240 -11.37 -14.31 -29.47
C THR A 240 -9.93 -14.64 -29.85
N GLY A 241 -8.95 -14.09 -29.13
CA GLY A 241 -7.53 -14.30 -29.37
C GLY A 241 -7.02 -15.67 -28.90
N LYS A 242 -5.74 -15.92 -29.14
CA LYS A 242 -5.08 -17.15 -28.69
C LYS A 242 -4.93 -17.10 -27.17
N ARG A 243 -5.56 -18.04 -26.48
CA ARG A 243 -5.38 -18.22 -25.04
C ARG A 243 -4.02 -18.85 -24.73
N PRO A 244 -3.38 -18.45 -23.62
CA PRO A 244 -2.20 -19.14 -23.11
C PRO A 244 -2.59 -20.56 -22.69
N ALA A 245 -1.63 -21.49 -22.75
CA ALA A 245 -1.86 -22.86 -22.34
C ALA A 245 -2.12 -22.91 -20.81
N GLU A 246 -3.11 -23.71 -20.38
CA GLU A 246 -3.52 -23.79 -18.97
C GLU A 246 -2.44 -24.39 -18.05
N ASP A 247 -1.50 -25.12 -18.64
CA ASP A 247 -0.36 -25.80 -18.01
C ASP A 247 0.92 -24.96 -17.99
N TYR A 248 0.86 -23.70 -18.41
CA TYR A 248 1.99 -22.78 -18.28
C TYR A 248 2.13 -22.38 -16.80
N GLU A 249 2.84 -23.21 -16.03
CA GLU A 249 3.19 -22.92 -14.65
C GLU A 249 4.02 -21.62 -14.58
N GLU A 250 3.90 -20.90 -13.46
CA GLU A 250 4.84 -19.83 -13.12
C GLU A 250 6.25 -20.42 -13.30
N PRO A 251 7.14 -19.82 -14.11
CA PRO A 251 8.50 -20.31 -14.20
C PRO A 251 9.03 -20.36 -12.77
N VAL A 252 9.28 -21.57 -12.26
CA VAL A 252 9.89 -21.76 -10.94
C VAL A 252 11.31 -21.25 -11.11
N ASP A 253 11.48 -19.94 -10.94
CA ASP A 253 12.79 -19.42 -10.61
C ASP A 253 13.07 -20.00 -9.22
N GLU A 254 14.19 -20.70 -9.06
CA GLU A 254 14.65 -21.39 -7.84
C GLU A 254 14.67 -20.49 -6.56
N LEU A 255 14.22 -19.24 -6.68
CA LEU A 255 14.11 -18.18 -5.68
C LEU A 255 12.79 -18.17 -4.88
N ALA A 256 11.72 -18.81 -5.37
CA ALA A 256 10.46 -18.89 -4.62
C ALA A 256 10.53 -19.94 -3.49
N GLU A 257 11.28 -21.03 -3.70
CA GLU A 257 11.50 -22.08 -2.68
C GLU A 257 12.40 -21.58 -1.54
N GLU A 258 13.36 -20.68 -1.80
CA GLU A 258 14.14 -20.03 -0.73
C GLU A 258 13.29 -19.07 0.14
N MET A 259 12.14 -18.61 -0.35
CA MET A 259 11.26 -17.67 0.37
C MET A 259 10.20 -18.34 1.25
N GLU A 260 9.71 -19.54 0.92
CA GLU A 260 8.77 -20.27 1.79
C GLU A 260 9.44 -20.69 3.11
N ASP A 261 10.72 -21.04 3.08
CA ASP A 261 11.50 -21.34 4.29
C ASP A 261 11.70 -20.11 5.19
N TYR A 262 11.77 -18.90 4.63
CA TYR A 262 11.93 -17.67 5.42
C TYR A 262 10.61 -17.17 6.05
N ILE A 263 9.47 -17.43 5.41
CA ILE A 263 8.15 -17.04 5.92
C ILE A 263 7.60 -18.05 6.94
N GLY A 264 8.08 -19.31 6.91
CA GLY A 264 7.72 -20.34 7.89
C GLY A 264 8.32 -20.15 9.30
N GLU A 265 9.32 -19.27 9.45
CA GLU A 265 10.08 -19.09 10.70
C GLU A 265 9.89 -17.72 11.40
N LEU A 266 8.99 -16.86 10.91
CA LEU A 266 8.58 -15.61 11.59
C LEU A 266 7.19 -15.73 12.25
#